data_AF-A0A846DRV7-F1
#
_entry.id   AF-A0A846DRV7-F1
#
_cell.length_a   1.000
_cell.length_b   1.000
_cell.length_c   1.000
_cell.angle_alpha   90.00
_cell.angle_beta   90.00
_cell.angle_gamma   90.00
#
_symmetry.space_group_name_H-M   'P 1'
#
loop_
_entity.id
_entity.type
_entity.pdbx_description
1 polymer ?
#
loop_
_entity_poly.entity_id
_entity_poly.type
_entity_poly.pdbx_seq_one_letter_code
_entity_poly.pdbx_strand_id
1 'polypeptide(L)'
;MNIKNTNSKNHSINLIIWGLAFQFIPLLTFGVISENFESFLSSSIPLYRLIRLLILGLFLYGYVPLVKGCRLYIHDKGYASNWGWLGLLSFWGLSFLLLFPTKIINFYSEGSFVKNSIFAPFNKLNIPEILLYLCLGFPGLILTIVGLFCLVNNISFIETIKNADFKTVYSVIKWVLIGLFLFIYLRRVGFDLRKFGILNLGILKRKNNLNLIIFIVILTYAFAWGFNSLNLYYLSFILPDYVENFINKSELTVIRLISWSFSAIVLTPLWEELFFRGIILQKWAMKWGIKAGIVTSSLLFALSHFRFDIVFLFIVGTIFCVLYFKTG
;
A
#
# COMPACT_ATOMS: atom_id res chain seq x y z
N MET A 1 10.92 -14.83 25.77
CA MET A 1 10.36 -13.52 25.34
C MET A 1 11.48 -12.49 25.41
N ASN A 2 12.13 -12.18 24.29
CA ASN A 2 13.18 -11.15 24.23
C ASN A 2 12.54 -9.84 23.71
N ILE A 3 11.92 -9.09 24.62
CA ILE A 3 11.16 -7.83 24.36
C ILE A 3 12.05 -6.77 23.65
N LYS A 4 13.38 -6.92 23.70
CA LYS A 4 14.34 -6.04 23.02
C LYS A 4 14.24 -6.04 21.49
N ASN A 5 13.92 -7.18 20.84
CA ASN A 5 14.05 -7.27 19.38
C ASN A 5 12.88 -6.61 18.61
N THR A 6 11.67 -6.64 19.16
CA THR A 6 10.51 -5.95 18.58
C THR A 6 10.62 -4.42 18.68
N ASN A 7 11.25 -3.92 19.73
CA ASN A 7 11.49 -2.48 19.89
C ASN A 7 12.56 -1.97 18.90
N SER A 8 13.62 -2.75 18.64
CA SER A 8 14.63 -2.43 17.61
C SER A 8 14.01 -2.29 16.23
N LYS A 9 13.19 -3.28 15.82
CA LYS A 9 12.54 -3.28 14.50
C LYS A 9 11.53 -2.15 14.31
N ASN A 10 10.74 -1.84 15.33
CA ASN A 10 9.84 -0.69 15.27
C ASN A 10 10.61 0.63 15.19
N HIS A 11 11.73 0.73 15.91
CA HIS A 11 12.59 1.91 15.86
C HIS A 11 13.23 2.11 14.48
N SER A 12 13.76 1.04 13.87
CA SER A 12 14.36 1.12 12.53
C SER A 12 13.35 1.57 11.47
N ILE A 13 12.13 1.00 11.49
CA ILE A 13 11.05 1.41 10.58
C ILE A 13 10.60 2.86 10.83
N ASN A 14 10.49 3.29 12.08
CA ASN A 14 10.14 4.68 12.38
C ASN A 14 11.18 5.65 11.82
N LEU A 15 12.46 5.35 11.97
CA LEU A 15 13.53 6.18 11.39
C LEU A 15 13.44 6.26 9.86
N ILE A 16 13.13 5.14 9.19
CA ILE A 16 12.88 5.12 7.74
C ILE A 16 11.71 6.04 7.38
N ILE A 17 10.58 5.92 8.08
CA ILE A 17 9.38 6.75 7.82
C ILE A 17 9.68 8.23 8.04
N TRP A 18 10.36 8.59 9.13
CA TRP A 18 10.76 9.96 9.39
C TRP A 18 11.68 10.50 8.30
N GLY A 19 12.68 9.70 7.87
CA GLY A 19 13.57 10.10 6.79
C GLY A 19 12.85 10.33 5.47
N LEU A 20 11.91 9.45 5.12
CA LEU A 20 11.05 9.65 3.95
C LEU A 20 10.16 10.89 4.10
N ALA A 21 9.56 11.13 5.26
CA ALA A 21 8.73 12.32 5.49
C ALA A 21 9.53 13.61 5.32
N PHE A 22 10.75 13.68 5.87
CA PHE A 22 11.65 14.82 5.69
C PHE A 22 12.16 14.98 4.26
N GLN A 23 12.14 13.93 3.43
CA GLN A 23 12.46 14.05 2.00
C GLN A 23 11.25 14.48 1.17
N PHE A 24 10.11 13.80 1.33
CA PHE A 24 8.95 13.97 0.45
C PHE A 24 8.09 15.18 0.76
N ILE A 25 7.88 15.53 2.03
CA ILE A 25 7.06 16.69 2.39
C ILE A 25 7.67 17.98 1.83
N PRO A 26 8.98 18.26 2.01
CA PRO A 26 9.60 19.44 1.40
C PRO A 26 9.52 19.45 -0.12
N LEU A 27 9.72 18.30 -0.79
CA LEU A 27 9.61 18.20 -2.25
C LEU A 27 8.19 18.48 -2.75
N LEU A 28 7.17 17.96 -2.08
CA LEU A 28 5.77 18.25 -2.41
C LEU A 28 5.45 19.72 -2.22
N THR A 29 5.88 20.31 -1.09
CA THR A 29 5.69 21.75 -0.86
C THR A 29 6.41 22.59 -1.91
N PHE A 30 7.61 22.18 -2.32
CA PHE A 30 8.35 22.83 -3.39
C PHE A 30 7.59 22.80 -4.71
N GLY A 31 7.08 21.63 -5.10
CA GLY A 31 6.29 21.45 -6.32
C GLY A 31 5.06 22.38 -6.34
N VAL A 32 4.25 22.32 -5.28
CA VAL A 32 3.03 23.15 -5.16
C VAL A 32 3.34 24.65 -5.18
N ILE A 33 4.40 25.08 -4.49
CA ILE A 33 4.79 26.49 -4.50
C ILE A 33 5.31 26.89 -5.88
N SER A 34 6.13 26.06 -6.52
CA SER A 34 6.70 26.35 -7.83
C SER A 34 5.64 26.43 -8.94
N GLU A 35 4.57 25.65 -8.83
CA GLU A 35 3.46 25.65 -9.78
C GLU A 35 2.57 26.88 -9.63
N ASN A 36 2.34 27.33 -8.38
CA ASN A 36 1.48 28.49 -8.11
C ASN A 36 2.20 29.84 -8.19
N PHE A 37 3.54 29.85 -8.12
CA PHE A 37 4.35 31.05 -8.09
C PHE A 37 5.54 30.93 -9.06
N GLU A 38 5.37 31.32 -10.32
CA GLU A 38 6.44 31.26 -11.34
C GLU A 38 7.72 32.00 -10.91
N SER A 39 7.56 33.09 -10.15
CA SER A 39 8.69 33.86 -9.62
C SER A 39 9.46 33.13 -8.50
N PHE A 40 8.92 32.09 -7.89
CA PHE A 40 9.56 31.41 -6.75
C PHE A 40 10.95 30.85 -7.10
N LEU A 41 11.11 30.36 -8.33
CA LEU A 41 12.37 29.80 -8.82
C LEU A 41 13.35 30.87 -9.30
N SER A 42 12.87 31.89 -10.01
CA SER A 42 13.72 32.91 -10.66
C SER A 42 14.01 34.11 -9.76
N SER A 43 13.18 34.36 -8.76
CA SER A 43 13.29 35.54 -7.91
C SER A 43 14.45 35.46 -6.93
N SER A 44 15.12 36.60 -6.78
CA SER A 44 16.17 36.86 -5.80
C SER A 44 15.63 37.34 -4.45
N ILE A 45 14.29 37.40 -4.27
CA ILE A 45 13.65 37.80 -3.00
C ILE A 45 14.23 36.95 -1.85
N PRO A 46 14.74 37.59 -0.77
CA PRO A 46 15.38 36.90 0.34
C PRO A 46 14.52 35.79 0.96
N LEU A 47 13.21 36.01 1.07
CA LEU A 47 12.25 35.03 1.59
C LEU A 47 12.19 33.76 0.72
N TYR A 48 12.10 33.87 -0.61
CA TYR A 48 12.08 32.71 -1.50
C TYR A 48 13.42 31.97 -1.52
N ARG A 49 14.54 32.68 -1.38
CA ARG A 49 15.85 32.05 -1.19
C ARG A 49 15.89 31.26 0.12
N LEU A 50 15.41 31.84 1.23
CA LEU A 50 15.34 31.18 2.53
C LEU A 50 14.47 29.91 2.48
N ILE A 51 13.28 29.99 1.88
CA ILE A 51 12.37 28.84 1.76
C ILE A 51 13.02 27.71 0.95
N ARG A 52 13.67 28.01 -0.20
CA ARG A 52 14.39 27.00 -1.00
C ARG A 52 15.51 26.33 -0.21
N LEU A 53 16.29 27.10 0.55
CA LEU A 53 17.35 26.57 1.40
C LEU A 53 16.81 25.70 2.54
N LEU A 54 15.68 26.07 3.14
CA LEU A 54 15.00 25.26 4.16
C LEU A 54 14.50 23.95 3.56
N ILE A 55 13.87 23.99 2.38
CA ILE A 55 13.41 22.79 1.67
C ILE A 55 14.59 21.85 1.37
N LEU A 56 15.68 22.39 0.81
CA LEU A 56 16.89 21.61 0.53
C LEU A 56 17.51 21.05 1.81
N GLY A 57 17.59 21.86 2.88
CA GLY A 57 18.12 21.46 4.18
C GLY A 57 17.32 20.32 4.81
N LEU A 58 15.99 20.39 4.78
CA LEU A 58 15.10 19.32 5.27
C LEU A 58 15.23 18.05 4.43
N PHE A 59 15.29 18.20 3.10
CA PHE A 59 15.49 17.07 2.18
C PHE A 59 16.81 16.34 2.48
N LEU A 60 17.91 17.08 2.62
CA LEU A 60 19.22 16.52 2.97
C LEU A 60 19.23 15.94 4.38
N TYR A 61 18.60 16.61 5.34
CA TYR A 61 18.46 16.12 6.71
C TYR A 61 17.74 14.77 6.74
N GLY A 62 16.72 14.57 5.91
CA GLY A 62 15.97 13.31 5.82
C GLY A 62 16.82 12.08 5.49
N TYR A 63 17.97 12.23 4.82
CA TYR A 63 18.90 11.13 4.58
C TYR A 63 19.52 10.57 5.87
N VAL A 64 19.70 11.40 6.90
CA VAL A 64 20.32 10.99 8.17
C VAL A 64 19.48 9.90 8.89
N PRO A 65 18.21 10.14 9.24
CA PRO A 65 17.36 9.11 9.83
C PRO A 65 17.07 7.98 8.83
N LEU A 66 16.96 8.25 7.53
CA LEU A 66 16.72 7.20 6.52
C LEU A 66 17.85 6.17 6.49
N VAL A 67 19.10 6.60 6.31
CA VAL A 67 20.26 5.71 6.26
C VAL A 67 20.45 5.00 7.60
N LYS A 68 20.29 5.70 8.72
CA LYS A 68 20.35 5.08 10.06
C LYS A 68 19.27 4.00 10.22
N GLY A 69 18.05 4.27 9.78
CA GLY A 69 16.94 3.32 9.78
C GLY A 69 17.24 2.10 8.90
N CYS A 70 17.74 2.30 7.68
CA CYS A 70 18.16 1.23 6.77
C CYS A 70 19.25 0.33 7.36
N ARG A 71 20.25 0.90 8.05
CA ARG A 71 21.33 0.14 8.72
C ARG A 71 20.79 -0.74 9.83
N LEU A 72 19.90 -0.20 10.68
CA LEU A 72 19.29 -0.98 11.75
C LEU A 72 18.36 -2.06 11.19
N TYR A 73 17.57 -1.72 10.17
CA TYR A 73 16.62 -2.64 9.55
C TYR A 73 17.31 -3.85 8.91
N ILE A 74 18.41 -3.63 8.17
CA ILE A 74 19.15 -4.72 7.53
C ILE A 74 19.90 -5.59 8.56
N HIS A 75 20.36 -4.97 9.65
CA HIS A 75 20.92 -5.67 10.80
C HIS A 75 19.88 -6.56 11.49
N ASP A 76 18.66 -6.05 11.72
CA ASP A 76 17.54 -6.83 12.27
C ASP A 76 17.18 -8.03 11.37
N LYS A 77 17.45 -7.94 10.06
CA LYS A 77 17.30 -9.06 9.10
C LYS A 77 18.45 -10.08 9.12
N GLY A 78 19.52 -9.84 9.89
CA GLY A 78 20.68 -10.73 10.00
C GLY A 78 21.80 -10.46 8.98
N TYR A 79 21.84 -9.27 8.39
CA TYR A 79 22.89 -8.85 7.46
C TYR A 79 23.82 -7.82 8.11
N ALA A 80 25.00 -7.61 7.52
CA ALA A 80 25.92 -6.59 7.99
C ALA A 80 25.29 -5.19 7.85
N SER A 81 25.43 -4.36 8.89
CA SER A 81 24.86 -3.00 8.91
C SER A 81 25.34 -2.12 7.74
N ASN A 82 26.49 -2.43 7.14
CA ASN A 82 27.04 -1.72 5.98
C ASN A 82 26.10 -1.73 4.76
N TRP A 83 25.24 -2.74 4.61
CA TRP A 83 24.23 -2.76 3.55
C TRP A 83 23.24 -1.60 3.66
N GLY A 84 23.08 -1.01 4.85
CA GLY A 84 22.20 0.14 5.06
C GLY A 84 22.63 1.42 4.34
N TRP A 85 23.88 1.50 3.83
CA TRP A 85 24.32 2.59 2.95
C TRP A 85 23.50 2.69 1.66
N LEU A 86 22.85 1.59 1.22
CA LEU A 86 21.91 1.64 0.11
C LEU A 86 20.77 2.63 0.35
N GLY A 87 20.46 3.00 1.60
CA GLY A 87 19.53 4.10 1.91
C GLY A 87 19.92 5.46 1.31
N LEU A 88 21.19 5.66 0.91
CA LEU A 88 21.61 6.85 0.15
C LEU A 88 20.99 6.91 -1.25
N LEU A 89 20.58 5.77 -1.81
CA LEU A 89 19.81 5.72 -3.05
C LEU A 89 18.31 6.00 -2.82
N SER A 90 17.95 6.56 -1.65
CA SER A 90 16.60 6.93 -1.23
C SER A 90 15.60 5.79 -1.47
N PHE A 91 14.50 6.07 -2.18
CA PHE A 91 13.46 5.12 -2.56
C PHE A 91 14.03 3.84 -3.19
N TRP A 92 14.92 3.95 -4.17
CA TRP A 92 15.42 2.79 -4.92
C TRP A 92 16.18 1.82 -4.04
N GLY A 93 17.12 2.33 -3.24
CA GLY A 93 17.90 1.49 -2.34
C GLY A 93 17.05 0.93 -1.21
N LEU A 94 16.08 1.69 -0.70
CA LEU A 94 15.12 1.20 0.28
C LEU A 94 14.25 0.07 -0.30
N SER A 95 13.74 0.20 -1.53
CA SER A 95 12.94 -0.85 -2.19
C SER A 95 13.71 -2.17 -2.26
N PHE A 96 14.99 -2.10 -2.60
CA PHE A 96 15.87 -3.27 -2.61
C PHE A 96 16.05 -3.86 -1.20
N LEU A 97 16.41 -3.05 -0.21
CA LEU A 97 16.59 -3.49 1.19
C LEU A 97 15.31 -4.08 1.80
N LEU A 98 14.15 -3.54 1.46
CA LEU A 98 12.85 -4.08 1.87
C LEU A 98 12.72 -5.51 1.36
N LEU A 99 13.02 -5.78 0.10
CA LEU A 99 12.83 -7.11 -0.49
C LEU A 99 13.88 -8.16 -0.09
N PHE A 100 14.95 -7.78 0.62
CA PHE A 100 15.93 -8.73 1.14
C PHE A 100 15.25 -9.76 2.08
N PRO A 101 15.45 -11.07 1.87
CA PRO A 101 14.91 -12.07 2.78
C PRO A 101 15.55 -11.92 4.16
N THR A 102 14.85 -12.28 5.23
CA THR A 102 15.45 -12.40 6.57
C THR A 102 16.29 -13.68 6.67
N LYS A 103 17.50 -13.63 7.23
CA LYS A 103 18.28 -14.86 7.48
C LYS A 103 17.58 -15.74 8.53
N ILE A 104 17.45 -17.03 8.22
CA ILE A 104 16.66 -18.03 8.98
C ILE A 104 17.17 -18.27 10.41
N ILE A 105 18.42 -17.88 10.70
CA ILE A 105 19.14 -18.22 11.94
C ILE A 105 18.46 -17.66 13.22
N ASN A 106 17.64 -16.60 13.13
CA ASN A 106 17.02 -15.97 14.29
C ASN A 106 15.59 -16.42 14.64
N PHE A 107 15.00 -17.39 13.92
CA PHE A 107 13.58 -17.75 14.10
C PHE A 107 13.31 -18.99 14.97
N TYR A 108 14.30 -19.87 15.19
CA TYR A 108 14.10 -21.09 15.96
C TYR A 108 14.53 -20.92 17.43
N SER A 109 13.61 -20.41 18.25
CA SER A 109 13.57 -20.75 19.68
C SER A 109 12.18 -21.33 19.98
N GLU A 110 11.98 -22.58 19.54
CA GLU A 110 10.69 -23.28 19.44
C GLU A 110 9.88 -23.43 20.75
N GLY A 111 10.45 -23.13 21.93
CA GLY A 111 9.81 -23.45 23.20
C GLY A 111 8.65 -22.56 23.69
N SER A 112 8.42 -21.38 23.10
CA SER A 112 7.42 -20.41 23.65
C SER A 112 6.32 -19.96 22.67
N PHE A 113 6.32 -20.48 21.44
CA PHE A 113 5.55 -19.91 20.33
C PHE A 113 4.11 -20.41 20.17
N VAL A 114 3.73 -21.49 20.86
CA VAL A 114 2.48 -22.20 20.59
C VAL A 114 1.28 -21.65 21.38
N LYS A 115 1.49 -21.02 22.56
CA LYS A 115 0.37 -20.61 23.43
C LYS A 115 -0.34 -19.31 23.04
N ASN A 116 0.35 -18.36 22.38
CA ASN A 116 -0.23 -17.05 22.01
C ASN A 116 -0.61 -16.92 20.52
N SER A 117 -0.26 -17.89 19.67
CA SER A 117 -0.51 -17.83 18.21
C SER A 117 -1.97 -18.06 17.83
N ILE A 118 -2.74 -18.73 18.70
CA ILE A 118 -4.11 -19.17 18.41
C ILE A 118 -5.11 -18.01 18.56
N PHE A 119 -4.90 -17.10 19.51
CA PHE A 119 -5.87 -16.05 19.83
C PHE A 119 -5.66 -14.73 19.09
N ALA A 120 -4.49 -14.47 18.50
CA ALA A 120 -4.19 -13.22 17.79
C ALA A 120 -3.06 -13.37 16.75
N PRO A 121 -3.30 -14.08 15.63
CA PRO A 121 -2.27 -14.42 14.65
C PRO A 121 -1.56 -13.20 14.05
N PHE A 122 -2.24 -12.06 13.97
CA PHE A 122 -1.75 -10.85 13.32
C PHE A 122 -0.96 -9.90 14.23
N ASN A 123 -0.87 -10.19 15.54
CA ASN A 123 -0.10 -9.36 16.48
C ASN A 123 1.40 -9.35 16.19
N LYS A 124 1.91 -10.40 15.55
CA LYS A 124 3.31 -10.51 15.12
C LYS A 124 3.62 -9.70 13.86
N LEU A 125 2.61 -9.25 13.11
CA LEU A 125 2.81 -8.50 11.87
C LEU A 125 3.09 -7.04 12.14
N ASN A 126 4.11 -6.48 11.50
CA ASN A 126 4.38 -5.05 11.56
C ASN A 126 3.65 -4.34 10.39
N ILE A 127 2.56 -3.62 10.69
CA ILE A 127 1.75 -2.95 9.67
C ILE A 127 2.57 -1.92 8.89
N PRO A 128 3.29 -0.97 9.55
CA PRO A 128 4.19 -0.05 8.85
C PRO A 128 5.18 -0.73 7.91
N GLU A 129 5.75 -1.86 8.32
CA GLU A 129 6.64 -2.65 7.47
C GLU A 129 5.93 -3.13 6.20
N ILE A 130 4.74 -3.75 6.35
CA ILE A 130 3.95 -4.24 5.22
C ILE A 130 3.59 -3.08 4.28
N LEU A 131 3.18 -1.93 4.82
CA LEU A 131 2.89 -0.74 4.01
C LEU A 131 4.11 -0.28 3.22
N LEU A 132 5.31 -0.30 3.79
CA LEU A 132 6.55 0.02 3.07
C LEU A 132 6.82 -0.96 1.92
N TYR A 133 6.60 -2.26 2.13
CA TYR A 133 6.70 -3.26 1.04
C TYR A 133 5.74 -2.95 -0.11
N LEU A 134 4.48 -2.61 0.21
CA LEU A 134 3.42 -2.37 -0.74
C LEU A 134 3.65 -1.07 -1.53
N CYS A 135 3.99 0.02 -0.84
CA CYS A 135 4.10 1.34 -1.44
C CYS A 135 5.44 1.58 -2.13
N LEU A 136 6.53 0.99 -1.64
CA LEU A 136 7.88 1.28 -2.15
C LEU A 136 8.58 0.02 -2.68
N GLY A 137 8.54 -1.08 -1.93
CA GLY A 137 9.24 -2.32 -2.29
C GLY A 137 8.88 -2.85 -3.68
N PHE A 138 7.65 -3.34 -3.86
CA PHE A 138 7.22 -3.94 -5.13
C PHE A 138 7.18 -2.95 -6.30
N PRO A 139 6.61 -1.73 -6.15
CA PRO A 139 6.62 -0.75 -7.23
C PRO A 139 8.05 -0.41 -7.68
N GLY A 140 8.98 -0.22 -6.74
CA GLY A 140 10.38 0.03 -7.05
C GLY A 140 11.05 -1.11 -7.81
N LEU A 141 10.84 -2.37 -7.40
CA LEU A 141 11.41 -3.51 -8.12
C LEU A 141 10.88 -3.63 -9.55
N ILE A 142 9.58 -3.42 -9.76
CA ILE A 142 9.03 -3.53 -11.13
C ILE A 142 9.57 -2.39 -12.00
N LEU A 143 9.63 -1.17 -11.46
CA LEU A 143 10.15 -0.01 -12.19
C LEU A 143 11.65 -0.12 -12.48
N THR A 144 12.47 -0.74 -11.62
CA THR A 144 13.90 -0.97 -11.92
C THR A 144 14.03 -1.93 -13.09
N ILE A 145 13.31 -3.06 -13.06
CA ILE A 145 13.38 -4.08 -14.11
C ILE A 145 12.95 -3.48 -15.46
N VAL A 146 11.86 -2.73 -15.45
CA VAL A 146 11.35 -2.06 -16.66
C VAL A 146 12.33 -0.99 -17.14
N GLY A 147 12.89 -0.20 -16.23
CA GLY A 147 13.90 0.81 -16.57
C GLY A 147 15.15 0.19 -17.20
N LEU A 148 15.65 -0.92 -16.65
CA LEU A 148 16.78 -1.67 -17.20
C LEU A 148 16.44 -2.26 -18.57
N PHE A 149 15.25 -2.83 -18.74
CA PHE A 149 14.79 -3.35 -20.02
C PHE A 149 14.71 -2.26 -21.09
N CYS A 150 14.14 -1.10 -20.75
CA CYS A 150 14.07 0.06 -21.64
C CYS A 150 15.48 0.53 -22.03
N LEU A 151 16.42 0.58 -21.07
CA LEU A 151 17.80 0.98 -21.31
C LEU A 151 18.53 0.02 -22.24
N VAL A 152 18.40 -1.30 -22.03
CA VAL A 152 19.04 -2.32 -22.88
C VAL A 152 18.50 -2.31 -24.30
N ASN A 153 17.20 -2.09 -24.47
CA ASN A 153 16.55 -2.09 -25.79
C ASN A 153 16.48 -0.70 -26.45
N ASN A 154 17.05 0.33 -25.82
CA ASN A 154 16.99 1.72 -26.28
C ASN A 154 15.55 2.23 -26.53
N ILE A 155 14.61 1.83 -25.67
CA ILE A 155 13.20 2.23 -25.71
C ILE A 155 12.96 3.35 -24.69
N SER A 156 12.09 4.31 -25.02
CA SER A 156 11.68 5.36 -24.08
C SER A 156 10.95 4.77 -22.86
N PHE A 157 11.55 4.95 -21.68
CA PHE A 157 10.94 4.55 -20.39
C PHE A 157 9.63 5.29 -20.12
N ILE A 158 9.59 6.58 -20.44
CA ILE A 158 8.41 7.43 -20.20
C ILE A 158 7.25 6.97 -21.07
N GLU A 159 7.51 6.67 -22.34
CA GLU A 159 6.48 6.16 -23.26
C GLU A 159 5.96 4.80 -22.81
N THR A 160 6.87 3.90 -22.40
CA THR A 160 6.55 2.58 -21.87
C THR A 160 5.63 2.67 -20.64
N ILE A 161 5.94 3.53 -19.68
CA ILE A 161 5.11 3.70 -18.47
C ILE A 161 3.78 4.37 -18.78
N LYS A 162 3.73 5.29 -19.75
CA LYS A 162 2.49 5.96 -20.14
C LYS A 162 1.55 5.03 -20.90
N ASN A 163 2.07 4.03 -21.60
CA ASN A 163 1.32 3.04 -22.36
C ASN A 163 0.23 2.35 -21.50
N ALA A 164 -1.00 2.30 -22.03
CA ALA A 164 -2.16 1.79 -21.31
C ALA A 164 -2.12 0.27 -21.09
N ASP A 165 -1.66 -0.50 -22.08
CA ASP A 165 -1.50 -1.95 -21.96
C ASP A 165 -0.46 -2.26 -20.89
N PHE A 166 0.68 -1.57 -20.91
CA PHE A 166 1.71 -1.71 -19.88
C PHE A 166 1.15 -1.42 -18.49
N LYS A 167 0.38 -0.34 -18.29
CA LYS A 167 -0.25 -0.04 -16.99
C LYS A 167 -1.16 -1.16 -16.51
N THR A 168 -1.94 -1.76 -17.39
CA THR A 168 -2.83 -2.89 -17.00
C THR A 168 -2.05 -4.13 -16.62
N VAL A 169 -1.04 -4.52 -17.41
CA VAL A 169 -0.18 -5.67 -17.12
C VAL A 169 0.63 -5.44 -15.84
N TYR A 170 1.20 -4.24 -15.67
CA TYR A 170 1.88 -3.81 -14.44
C TYR A 170 0.99 -4.00 -13.22
N SER A 171 -0.29 -3.61 -13.29
CA SER A 171 -1.25 -3.76 -12.18
C SER A 171 -1.43 -5.22 -11.79
N VAL A 172 -1.62 -6.12 -12.76
CA VAL A 172 -1.77 -7.57 -12.52
C VAL A 172 -0.52 -8.14 -11.86
N ILE A 173 0.65 -7.90 -12.45
CA ILE A 173 1.94 -8.40 -11.93
C ILE A 173 2.17 -7.90 -10.50
N LYS A 174 1.92 -6.61 -10.26
CA LYS A 174 2.05 -6.00 -8.92
C LYS A 174 1.17 -6.73 -7.91
N TRP A 175 -0.11 -6.98 -8.21
CA TRP A 175 -1.01 -7.67 -7.28
C TRP A 175 -0.62 -9.13 -7.03
N VAL A 176 -0.16 -9.84 -8.07
CA VAL A 176 0.35 -11.23 -7.92
C VAL A 176 1.57 -11.26 -7.00
N LEU A 177 2.56 -10.38 -7.23
CA LEU A 177 3.76 -10.32 -6.40
C LEU A 177 3.45 -9.98 -4.94
N ILE A 178 2.55 -9.02 -4.73
CA ILE A 178 2.09 -8.65 -3.40
C ILE A 178 1.37 -9.82 -2.72
N GLY A 179 0.47 -10.51 -3.43
CA GLY A 179 -0.25 -11.67 -2.92
C GLY A 179 0.69 -12.81 -2.52
N LEU A 180 1.66 -13.14 -3.38
CA LEU A 180 2.71 -14.13 -3.09
C LEU A 180 3.55 -13.73 -1.88
N PHE A 181 3.93 -12.46 -1.78
CA PHE A 181 4.68 -11.96 -0.64
C PHE A 181 3.89 -12.09 0.67
N LEU A 182 2.63 -11.64 0.69
CA LEU A 182 1.78 -11.78 1.87
C LEU A 182 1.59 -13.24 2.24
N PHE A 183 1.40 -14.12 1.27
CA PHE A 183 1.30 -15.55 1.48
C PHE A 183 2.54 -16.13 2.17
N ILE A 184 3.74 -15.82 1.63
CA ILE A 184 5.02 -16.26 2.19
C ILE A 184 5.22 -15.67 3.59
N TYR A 185 4.93 -14.38 3.77
CA TYR A 185 5.09 -13.67 5.03
C TYR A 185 4.19 -14.27 6.11
N LEU A 186 2.91 -14.50 5.81
CA LEU A 186 1.96 -15.15 6.71
C LEU A 186 2.41 -16.57 7.08
N ARG A 187 2.85 -17.37 6.11
CA ARG A 187 3.39 -18.72 6.38
C ARG A 187 4.59 -18.67 7.33
N ARG A 188 5.51 -17.71 7.16
CA ARG A 188 6.68 -17.53 8.04
C ARG A 188 6.29 -17.19 9.48
N VAL A 189 5.18 -16.47 9.68
CA VAL A 189 4.66 -16.14 11.02
C VAL A 189 3.97 -17.33 11.70
N GLY A 190 3.86 -18.47 11.00
CA GLY A 190 3.18 -19.68 11.47
C GLY A 190 1.68 -19.64 11.23
N PHE A 191 1.22 -18.81 10.31
CA PHE A 191 -0.19 -18.69 9.98
C PHE A 191 -0.62 -19.82 9.04
N ASP A 192 -1.62 -20.61 9.48
CA ASP A 192 -2.19 -21.66 8.65
C ASP A 192 -3.34 -21.09 7.80
N LEU A 193 -3.03 -20.81 6.54
CA LEU A 193 -4.00 -20.28 5.57
C LEU A 193 -5.17 -21.23 5.32
N ARG A 194 -5.03 -22.53 5.61
CA ARG A 194 -6.13 -23.49 5.51
C ARG A 194 -7.19 -23.26 6.60
N LYS A 195 -6.78 -22.76 7.76
CA LYS A 195 -7.69 -22.38 8.86
C LYS A 195 -8.34 -21.02 8.63
N PHE A 196 -7.75 -20.17 7.81
CA PHE A 196 -8.22 -18.81 7.54
C PHE A 196 -9.37 -18.71 6.53
N GLY A 197 -10.01 -19.82 6.16
CA GLY A 197 -11.28 -19.79 5.40
C GLY A 197 -11.20 -19.36 3.94
N ILE A 198 -10.10 -18.74 3.47
CA ILE A 198 -9.95 -18.27 2.07
C ILE A 198 -10.10 -19.43 1.08
N LEU A 199 -9.50 -20.59 1.38
CA LEU A 199 -9.62 -21.80 0.57
C LEU A 199 -10.80 -22.69 0.98
N ASN A 200 -11.25 -22.53 2.23
CA ASN A 200 -12.41 -23.24 2.75
C ASN A 200 -13.61 -22.33 2.54
N LEU A 201 -13.95 -22.07 1.26
CA LEU A 201 -15.05 -21.19 0.80
C LEU A 201 -16.31 -21.40 1.66
N GLY A 202 -16.39 -20.71 2.79
CA GLY A 202 -17.45 -20.86 3.79
C GLY A 202 -18.81 -20.47 3.22
N ILE A 203 -18.78 -19.75 2.09
CA ILE A 203 -19.88 -19.46 1.17
C ILE A 203 -20.70 -20.72 0.86
N LEU A 204 -20.06 -21.89 0.71
CA LEU A 204 -20.76 -23.14 0.37
C LEU A 204 -21.26 -23.94 1.57
N LYS A 205 -20.74 -23.69 2.79
CA LYS A 205 -21.17 -24.44 3.98
C LYS A 205 -22.38 -23.83 4.68
N ARG A 206 -22.73 -22.57 4.39
CA ARG A 206 -23.89 -21.89 4.99
C ARG A 206 -24.96 -21.59 3.93
N LYS A 207 -25.80 -22.60 3.68
CA LYS A 207 -26.79 -22.67 2.58
C LYS A 207 -27.84 -21.52 2.52
N ASN A 208 -27.94 -20.66 3.54
CA ASN A 208 -29.11 -19.79 3.73
C ASN A 208 -28.96 -18.28 3.45
N ASN A 209 -27.80 -17.77 3.00
CA ASN A 209 -27.61 -16.31 2.85
C ASN A 209 -27.36 -15.83 1.41
N LEU A 210 -27.48 -16.68 0.38
CA LEU A 210 -27.23 -16.28 -1.01
C LEU A 210 -28.10 -15.10 -1.46
N ASN A 211 -29.39 -15.09 -1.09
CA ASN A 211 -30.29 -13.98 -1.41
C ASN A 211 -29.82 -12.66 -0.80
N LEU A 212 -29.32 -12.70 0.44
CA LEU A 212 -28.79 -11.53 1.14
C LEU A 212 -27.47 -11.05 0.52
N ILE A 213 -26.60 -11.98 0.10
CA ILE A 213 -25.36 -11.65 -0.61
C ILE A 213 -25.68 -10.97 -1.95
N ILE A 214 -26.55 -11.59 -2.76
CA ILE A 214 -26.98 -11.03 -4.05
C ILE A 214 -27.61 -9.65 -3.84
N PHE A 215 -28.47 -9.51 -2.84
CA PHE A 215 -29.10 -8.24 -2.50
C PHE A 215 -28.07 -7.16 -2.11
N ILE A 216 -27.08 -7.50 -1.28
CA ILE A 216 -26.00 -6.57 -0.92
C ILE A 216 -25.17 -6.21 -2.15
N VAL A 217 -24.85 -7.16 -3.03
CA VAL A 217 -24.09 -6.90 -4.26
C VAL A 217 -24.86 -5.94 -5.18
N ILE A 218 -26.16 -6.19 -5.39
CA ILE A 218 -27.00 -5.32 -6.22
C ILE A 218 -27.10 -3.92 -5.61
N LEU A 219 -27.38 -3.82 -4.31
CA LEU A 219 -27.47 -2.53 -3.62
C LEU A 219 -26.14 -1.76 -3.63
N THR A 220 -25.04 -2.42 -3.33
CA THR A 220 -23.71 -1.78 -3.34
C THR A 220 -23.33 -1.33 -4.73
N TYR A 221 -23.65 -2.11 -5.77
CA TYR A 221 -23.44 -1.71 -7.16
C TYR A 221 -24.32 -0.51 -7.58
N ALA A 222 -25.62 -0.56 -7.29
CA ALA A 222 -26.54 0.54 -7.59
C ALA A 222 -26.13 1.83 -6.87
N PHE A 223 -25.74 1.71 -5.60
CA PHE A 223 -25.22 2.83 -4.81
C PHE A 223 -23.89 3.36 -5.37
N ALA A 224 -22.96 2.47 -5.74
CA ALA A 224 -21.68 2.85 -6.34
C ALA A 224 -21.89 3.65 -7.63
N TRP A 225 -22.75 3.14 -8.50
CA TRP A 225 -23.08 3.78 -9.77
C TRP A 225 -23.71 5.16 -9.54
N GLY A 226 -24.77 5.23 -8.73
CA GLY A 226 -25.46 6.50 -8.43
C GLY A 226 -24.53 7.53 -7.78
N PHE A 227 -23.74 7.12 -6.79
CA PHE A 227 -22.82 8.01 -6.10
C PHE A 227 -21.68 8.49 -7.01
N ASN A 228 -21.13 7.61 -7.84
CA ASN A 228 -20.09 7.97 -8.80
C ASN A 228 -20.62 8.95 -9.86
N SER A 229 -21.82 8.71 -10.39
CA SER A 229 -22.48 9.63 -11.33
C SER A 229 -22.74 11.00 -10.71
N LEU A 230 -23.22 11.04 -9.47
CA LEU A 230 -23.43 12.31 -8.75
C LEU A 230 -22.12 13.07 -8.52
N ASN A 231 -21.05 12.39 -8.10
CA ASN A 231 -19.75 13.05 -7.93
C ASN A 231 -19.19 13.57 -9.24
N LEU A 232 -19.27 12.80 -10.32
CA LEU A 232 -18.82 13.25 -11.65
C LEU A 232 -19.63 14.44 -12.14
N TYR A 233 -20.95 14.47 -11.87
CA TYR A 233 -21.80 15.62 -12.16
C TYR A 233 -21.39 16.86 -11.35
N TYR A 234 -21.11 16.73 -10.05
CA TYR A 234 -20.61 17.88 -9.28
C TYR A 234 -19.22 18.32 -9.74
N LEU A 235 -18.34 17.37 -10.04
CA LEU A 235 -16.99 17.65 -10.54
C LEU A 235 -17.03 18.30 -11.92
N SER A 236 -18.04 18.08 -12.77
CA SER A 236 -18.09 18.71 -14.08
C SER A 236 -18.28 20.23 -13.99
N PHE A 237 -18.85 20.74 -12.90
CA PHE A 237 -18.94 22.19 -12.64
C PHE A 237 -17.61 22.79 -12.15
N ILE A 238 -16.75 22.00 -11.51
CA ILE A 238 -15.51 22.48 -10.89
C ILE A 238 -14.30 22.22 -11.80
N LEU A 239 -14.26 21.06 -12.45
CA LEU A 239 -13.18 20.53 -13.28
C LEU A 239 -13.76 19.85 -14.55
N PRO A 240 -14.38 20.60 -15.46
CA PRO A 240 -15.03 20.05 -16.65
C PRO A 240 -14.08 19.21 -17.52
N ASP A 241 -12.86 19.72 -17.78
CA ASP A 241 -11.85 19.05 -18.59
C ASP A 241 -11.43 17.69 -17.99
N TYR A 242 -11.38 17.59 -16.66
CA TYR A 242 -11.06 16.33 -15.98
C TYR A 242 -12.15 15.29 -16.23
N VAL A 243 -13.42 15.70 -16.10
CA VAL A 243 -14.57 14.81 -16.28
C VAL A 243 -14.70 14.37 -17.74
N GLU A 244 -14.53 15.29 -18.69
CA GLU A 244 -14.55 14.96 -20.12
C GLU A 244 -13.46 13.94 -20.47
N ASN A 245 -12.22 14.18 -20.02
CA ASN A 245 -11.12 13.24 -20.21
C ASN A 245 -11.33 11.89 -19.50
N PHE A 246 -12.05 11.87 -18.38
CA PHE A 246 -12.39 10.65 -17.67
C PHE A 246 -13.41 9.82 -18.45
N ILE A 247 -14.45 10.46 -18.99
CA ILE A 247 -15.52 9.81 -19.77
C ILE A 247 -14.99 9.31 -21.12
N ASN A 248 -14.18 10.13 -21.81
CA ASN A 248 -13.70 9.83 -23.17
C ASN A 248 -12.54 8.80 -23.21
N LYS A 249 -12.07 8.32 -22.06
CA LYS A 249 -11.03 7.27 -21.98
C LYS A 249 -11.61 5.89 -22.27
N SER A 250 -11.92 5.59 -23.52
CA SER A 250 -12.44 4.27 -23.90
C SER A 250 -11.89 3.74 -25.22
N GLU A 251 -10.61 3.36 -25.21
CA GLU A 251 -10.16 2.28 -26.10
C GLU A 251 -10.05 1.02 -25.26
N LEU A 252 -10.83 -0.02 -25.54
CA LEU A 252 -10.76 -1.29 -24.84
C LEU A 252 -10.16 -2.33 -25.79
N THR A 253 -8.91 -2.70 -25.55
CA THR A 253 -8.32 -3.90 -26.18
C THR A 253 -8.77 -5.14 -25.41
N VAL A 254 -8.84 -6.29 -26.09
CA VAL A 254 -9.21 -7.59 -25.46
C VAL A 254 -8.27 -7.91 -24.29
N ILE A 255 -6.98 -7.67 -24.46
CA ILE A 255 -5.96 -7.90 -23.42
C ILE A 255 -6.20 -7.00 -22.21
N ARG A 256 -6.54 -5.73 -22.41
CA ARG A 256 -6.88 -4.80 -21.32
C ARG A 256 -8.13 -5.24 -20.59
N LEU A 257 -9.17 -5.64 -21.32
CA LEU A 257 -10.43 -6.09 -20.72
C LEU A 257 -10.20 -7.32 -19.84
N ILE A 258 -9.50 -8.33 -20.34
CA ILE A 258 -9.22 -9.58 -19.59
C ILE A 258 -8.34 -9.27 -18.37
N SER A 259 -7.24 -8.54 -18.55
CA SER A 259 -6.29 -8.22 -17.47
C SER A 259 -6.93 -7.39 -16.37
N TRP A 260 -7.69 -6.35 -16.76
CA TRP A 260 -8.41 -5.50 -15.82
C TRP A 260 -9.49 -6.27 -15.08
N SER A 261 -10.30 -7.07 -15.78
CA SER A 261 -11.37 -7.86 -15.16
C SER A 261 -10.81 -8.87 -14.16
N PHE A 262 -9.76 -9.59 -14.53
CA PHE A 262 -9.11 -10.54 -13.61
C PHE A 262 -8.54 -9.84 -12.38
N SER A 263 -7.87 -8.70 -12.56
CA SER A 263 -7.37 -7.90 -11.44
C SER A 263 -8.52 -7.42 -10.54
N ALA A 264 -9.54 -6.80 -11.11
CA ALA A 264 -10.61 -6.12 -10.37
C ALA A 264 -11.58 -7.10 -9.69
N ILE A 265 -11.81 -8.28 -10.26
CA ILE A 265 -12.77 -9.27 -9.75
C ILE A 265 -12.10 -10.26 -8.79
N VAL A 266 -10.85 -10.62 -9.05
CA VAL A 266 -10.18 -11.70 -8.31
C VAL A 266 -9.06 -11.16 -7.44
N LEU A 267 -8.01 -10.58 -8.05
CA LEU A 267 -6.78 -10.28 -7.31
C LEU A 267 -6.97 -9.17 -6.28
N THR A 268 -7.58 -8.05 -6.69
CA THR A 268 -7.77 -6.88 -5.84
C THR A 268 -8.71 -7.19 -4.67
N PRO A 269 -9.91 -7.78 -4.86
CA PRO A 269 -10.79 -8.10 -3.73
C PRO A 269 -10.18 -9.11 -2.76
N LEU A 270 -9.49 -10.15 -3.25
CA LEU A 270 -8.81 -11.12 -2.38
C LEU A 270 -7.75 -10.44 -1.52
N TRP A 271 -6.97 -9.54 -2.12
CA TRP A 271 -5.95 -8.80 -1.41
C TRP A 271 -6.56 -7.84 -0.38
N GLU A 272 -7.57 -7.07 -0.78
CA GLU A 272 -8.23 -6.08 0.09
C GLU A 272 -8.89 -6.75 1.29
N GLU A 273 -9.60 -7.86 1.10
CA GLU A 273 -10.19 -8.60 2.20
C GLU A 273 -9.12 -9.15 3.17
N LEU A 274 -8.08 -9.77 2.63
CA LEU A 274 -6.99 -10.33 3.45
C LEU A 274 -6.28 -9.23 4.24
N PHE A 275 -6.00 -8.09 3.60
CA PHE A 275 -5.24 -7.01 4.21
C PHE A 275 -6.11 -6.18 5.17
N PHE A 276 -7.21 -5.61 4.69
CA PHE A 276 -8.02 -4.69 5.49
C PHE A 276 -8.86 -5.40 6.54
N ARG A 277 -9.50 -6.53 6.22
CA ARG A 277 -10.39 -7.24 7.16
C ARG A 277 -9.61 -8.27 7.96
N GLY A 278 -8.72 -9.00 7.30
CA GLY A 278 -7.85 -9.96 7.95
C GLY A 278 -6.85 -9.33 8.91
N ILE A 279 -6.02 -8.38 8.43
CA ILE A 279 -4.89 -7.87 9.22
C ILE A 279 -5.23 -6.57 9.95
N ILE A 280 -5.64 -5.53 9.22
CA ILE A 280 -5.79 -4.17 9.78
C ILE A 280 -6.95 -4.11 10.78
N LEU A 281 -8.15 -4.52 10.37
CA LEU A 281 -9.35 -4.49 11.19
C LEU A 281 -9.15 -5.28 12.48
N GLN A 282 -8.65 -6.51 12.40
CA GLN A 282 -8.42 -7.35 13.57
C GLN A 282 -7.45 -6.68 14.55
N LYS A 283 -6.30 -6.20 14.05
CA LYS A 283 -5.26 -5.64 14.92
C LYS A 283 -5.71 -4.32 15.56
N TRP A 284 -6.44 -3.47 14.83
CA TRP A 284 -6.96 -2.22 15.37
C TRP A 284 -8.20 -2.41 16.25
N ALA A 285 -9.07 -3.36 15.95
CA ALA A 285 -10.19 -3.74 16.82
C ALA A 285 -9.69 -4.29 18.17
N MET A 286 -8.64 -5.10 18.16
CA MET A 286 -8.00 -5.57 19.40
C MET A 286 -7.35 -4.45 20.21
N LYS A 287 -6.73 -3.47 19.53
CA LYS A 287 -5.99 -2.39 20.19
C LYS A 287 -6.88 -1.26 20.69
N TRP A 288 -7.89 -0.87 19.90
CA TRP A 288 -8.70 0.33 20.10
C TRP A 288 -10.19 0.03 20.29
N GLY A 289 -10.58 -1.24 20.27
CA GLY A 289 -11.98 -1.68 20.32
C GLY A 289 -12.62 -1.78 18.93
N ILE A 290 -13.67 -2.61 18.83
CA ILE A 290 -14.32 -2.97 17.55
C ILE A 290 -14.78 -1.74 16.77
N LYS A 291 -15.46 -0.78 17.42
CA LYS A 291 -15.98 0.43 16.76
C LYS A 291 -14.85 1.27 16.15
N ALA A 292 -13.80 1.52 16.92
CA ALA A 292 -12.63 2.27 16.43
C ALA A 292 -11.91 1.50 15.32
N GLY A 293 -11.80 0.18 15.43
CA GLY A 293 -11.23 -0.68 14.38
C GLY A 293 -12.00 -0.60 13.06
N ILE A 294 -13.34 -0.62 13.10
CA ILE A 294 -14.20 -0.48 11.92
C ILE A 294 -13.96 0.88 11.25
N VAL A 295 -14.06 1.97 12.02
CA VAL A 295 -13.91 3.33 11.48
C VAL A 295 -12.52 3.53 10.90
N THR A 296 -11.48 3.19 11.65
CA THR A 296 -10.09 3.42 11.21
C THR A 296 -9.72 2.54 10.01
N SER A 297 -10.10 1.26 9.99
CA SER A 297 -9.83 0.37 8.85
C SER A 297 -10.55 0.83 7.59
N SER A 298 -11.81 1.24 7.71
CA SER A 298 -12.60 1.77 6.59
C SER A 298 -12.04 3.08 6.06
N LEU A 299 -11.52 3.94 6.94
CA LEU A 299 -10.86 5.18 6.56
C LEU A 299 -9.55 4.91 5.82
N LEU A 300 -8.73 3.97 6.31
CA LEU A 300 -7.50 3.57 5.62
C LEU A 300 -7.80 2.98 4.23
N PHE A 301 -8.84 2.13 4.13
CA PHE A 301 -9.31 1.57 2.88
C PHE A 301 -9.71 2.67 1.89
N ALA A 302 -10.50 3.64 2.32
CA ALA A 302 -10.91 4.75 1.46
C ALA A 302 -9.72 5.60 0.99
N LEU A 303 -8.85 6.02 1.92
CA LEU A 303 -7.69 6.87 1.62
C LEU A 303 -6.68 6.17 0.70
N SER A 304 -6.52 4.85 0.78
CA SER A 304 -5.55 4.13 -0.06
C SER A 304 -5.89 4.12 -1.55
N HIS A 305 -7.12 4.51 -1.92
CA HIS A 305 -7.55 4.56 -3.32
C HIS A 305 -7.14 5.86 -4.02
N PHE A 306 -6.87 6.95 -3.30
CA PHE A 306 -6.50 8.26 -3.87
C PHE A 306 -7.43 8.73 -5.01
N ARG A 307 -8.74 8.58 -4.80
CA ARG A 307 -9.77 8.91 -5.79
C ARG A 307 -10.88 9.77 -5.17
N PHE A 308 -11.67 10.39 -6.03
CA PHE A 308 -12.77 11.28 -5.65
C PHE A 308 -13.94 10.55 -4.97
N ASP A 309 -14.10 9.25 -5.20
CA ASP A 309 -15.14 8.39 -4.62
C ASP A 309 -14.83 7.93 -3.19
N ILE A 310 -13.95 8.65 -2.48
CA ILE A 310 -13.47 8.31 -1.14
C ILE A 310 -14.59 8.12 -0.10
N VAL A 311 -15.64 8.94 -0.17
CA VAL A 311 -16.79 8.86 0.76
C VAL A 311 -17.54 7.55 0.56
N PHE A 312 -17.77 7.15 -0.69
CA PHE A 312 -18.41 5.87 -1.01
C PHE A 312 -17.53 4.70 -0.56
N LEU A 313 -16.23 4.76 -0.85
CA LEU A 313 -15.28 3.72 -0.43
C LEU A 313 -15.26 3.56 1.10
N PHE A 314 -15.38 4.65 1.85
CA PHE A 314 -15.48 4.60 3.32
C PHE A 314 -16.76 3.90 3.79
N ILE A 315 -17.91 4.23 3.19
CA ILE A 315 -19.20 3.61 3.52
C ILE A 315 -19.16 2.11 3.22
N VAL A 316 -18.73 1.72 2.03
CA VAL A 316 -18.60 0.31 1.64
C VAL A 316 -17.58 -0.42 2.51
N GLY A 317 -16.45 0.23 2.81
CA GLY A 317 -15.47 -0.27 3.77
C GLY A 317 -16.10 -0.65 5.11
N THR A 318 -16.94 0.25 5.63
CA THR A 318 -17.66 0.07 6.89
C THR A 318 -18.64 -1.10 6.80
N ILE A 319 -19.43 -1.18 5.72
CA ILE A 319 -20.38 -2.28 5.47
C ILE A 319 -19.64 -3.62 5.48
N PHE A 320 -18.52 -3.72 4.77
CA PHE A 320 -17.73 -4.96 4.71
C PHE A 320 -17.13 -5.34 6.07
N CYS A 321 -16.67 -4.37 6.87
CA CYS A 321 -16.23 -4.64 8.24
C CYS A 321 -17.38 -5.16 9.14
N VAL A 322 -18.57 -4.60 9.02
CA VAL A 322 -19.75 -5.06 9.77
C VAL A 322 -20.16 -6.47 9.32
N LEU A 323 -20.19 -6.72 8.02
CA LEU A 323 -20.47 -8.05 7.47
C LEU A 323 -19.48 -9.07 7.98
N TYR A 324 -18.19 -8.77 7.93
CA TYR A 324 -17.13 -9.64 8.44
C TYR A 324 -17.39 -10.10 9.88
N PHE A 325 -17.67 -9.17 10.81
CA PHE A 325 -17.99 -9.53 12.20
C PHE A 325 -19.32 -10.28 12.36
N LYS A 326 -20.28 -10.06 11.47
CA LYS A 326 -21.57 -10.77 11.49
C LYS A 326 -21.48 -12.18 10.91
N THR A 327 -20.55 -12.43 10.00
CA THR A 327 -20.44 -13.71 9.28
C THR A 327 -19.41 -14.67 9.86
N GLY A 328 -18.42 -14.16 10.61
CA GLY A 328 -17.39 -14.96 11.28
C GLY A 328 -16.10 -15.05 10.48
#